data_AF-A0A0C3PN04-F1
#
_entry.id   AF-A0A0C3PN04-F1
#
_cell.length_a   1.000
_cell.length_b   1.000
_cell.length_c   1.000
_cell.angle_alpha   90.00
_cell.angle_beta   90.00
_cell.angle_gamma   90.00
#
_symmetry.space_group_name_H-M   'P 1'
#
loop_
_entity.id
_entity.type
_entity.pdbx_description
1 polymer ?
#
loop_
_entity_poly.entity_id
_entity_poly.type
_entity_poly.pdbx_seq_one_letter_code
_entity_poly.pdbx_strand_id
1 'polypeptide(L)'
;MENCGKEIGPGMDELHVEYKEQIYTMMERLHAGGFTQGSVHQRNWLVQPGPLNVAPVKRSVMRPSFRMIDFGRAACEQDVSEVDFKSKVNEENSRIRELLDYECHDHCPK
;
A
#
# COMPACT_ATOMS: atom_id res chain seq x y z
N MET A 1 -4.22 21.12 -11.67
CA MET A 1 -4.41 20.25 -10.49
C MET A 1 -3.62 18.98 -10.75
N GLU A 2 -2.71 18.59 -9.84
CA GLU A 2 -1.94 17.36 -10.01
C GLU A 2 -2.86 16.15 -9.90
N ASN A 3 -2.75 15.21 -10.85
CA ASN A 3 -3.54 13.99 -10.87
C ASN A 3 -2.80 12.95 -10.01
N CYS A 4 -3.06 12.95 -8.70
CA CYS A 4 -2.34 12.13 -7.71
C CYS A 4 -2.75 10.64 -7.71
N GLY A 5 -3.65 10.24 -8.61
CA GLY A 5 -4.22 8.90 -8.70
C GLY A 5 -5.65 8.83 -8.22
N LYS A 6 -6.28 7.68 -8.41
CA LYS A 6 -7.60 7.33 -7.89
C LYS A 6 -7.44 6.41 -6.70
N GLU A 7 -8.29 6.57 -5.70
CA GLU A 7 -8.38 5.62 -4.59
C GLU A 7 -8.68 4.22 -5.13
N ILE A 8 -8.07 3.18 -4.57
CA ILE A 8 -8.54 1.80 -4.78
C ILE A 8 -9.97 1.69 -4.24
N GLY A 9 -10.81 0.77 -4.72
CA GLY A 9 -12.17 0.66 -4.16
C GLY A 9 -13.08 -0.39 -4.76
N PRO A 10 -14.34 -0.49 -4.30
CA PRO A 10 -15.31 -1.51 -4.74
C PRO A 10 -15.83 -1.33 -6.18
N GLY A 11 -15.31 -0.36 -6.94
CA GLY A 11 -15.46 -0.30 -8.41
C GLY A 11 -14.28 -0.95 -9.14
N MET A 12 -13.40 -1.56 -8.36
CA MET A 12 -12.16 -2.21 -8.72
C MET A 12 -12.27 -3.68 -8.28
N ASP A 13 -13.47 -4.25 -8.31
CA ASP A 13 -13.75 -5.65 -7.96
C ASP A 13 -13.04 -6.64 -8.90
N GLU A 14 -12.62 -6.16 -10.08
CA GLU A 14 -11.64 -6.80 -10.95
C GLU A 14 -10.20 -6.31 -10.68
N LEU A 15 -9.88 -5.96 -9.43
CA LEU A 15 -8.51 -5.70 -9.00
C LEU A 15 -7.76 -7.00 -9.27
N HIS A 16 -7.04 -7.02 -10.40
CA HIS A 16 -6.06 -8.04 -10.74
C HIS A 16 -5.32 -8.36 -9.45
N VAL A 17 -5.22 -9.64 -9.11
CA VAL A 17 -4.52 -10.12 -7.91
C VAL A 17 -3.18 -9.41 -7.73
N GLU A 18 -2.51 -9.11 -8.83
CA GLU A 18 -1.29 -8.29 -8.93
C GLU A 18 -1.36 -6.92 -8.23
N TYR A 19 -2.48 -6.19 -8.30
CA TYR A 19 -2.61 -4.87 -7.66
C TYR A 19 -2.66 -5.03 -6.14
N LYS A 20 -3.42 -6.02 -5.65
CA LYS A 20 -3.48 -6.37 -4.22
C LYS A 20 -2.09 -6.77 -3.73
N GLU A 21 -1.38 -7.61 -4.48
CA GLU A 21 0.00 -7.99 -4.21
C GLU A 21 0.94 -6.78 -4.14
N GLN A 22 0.89 -5.88 -5.12
CA GLN A 22 1.75 -4.69 -5.13
C GLN A 22 1.49 -3.80 -3.90
N ILE A 23 0.23 -3.59 -3.52
CA ILE A 23 -0.13 -2.79 -2.34
C ILE A 23 0.33 -3.47 -1.05
N TYR A 24 0.10 -4.78 -0.93
CA TYR A 24 0.55 -5.56 0.21
C TYR A 24 2.08 -5.54 0.35
N THR A 25 2.82 -5.81 -0.73
CA THR A 25 4.29 -5.72 -0.74
C THR A 25 4.80 -4.31 -0.44
N MET A 26 4.08 -3.25 -0.84
CA MET A 26 4.43 -1.89 -0.43
C MET A 26 4.31 -1.70 1.09
N MET A 27 3.29 -2.27 1.72
CA MET A 27 3.13 -2.25 3.17
C MET A 27 4.24 -3.03 3.87
N GLU A 28 4.55 -4.24 3.39
CA GLU A 28 5.64 -5.06 3.94
C GLU A 28 6.99 -4.34 3.86
N ARG A 29 7.26 -3.65 2.74
CA ARG A 29 8.48 -2.85 2.58
C ARG A 29 8.53 -1.66 3.53
N LEU A 30 7.39 -1.02 3.80
CA LEU A 30 7.32 0.05 4.79
C LEU A 30 7.67 -0.47 6.18
N HIS A 31 7.06 -1.59 6.59
CA HIS A 31 7.32 -2.24 7.87
C HIS A 31 8.77 -2.70 8.00
N ALA A 32 9.32 -3.34 6.96
CA ALA A 32 10.73 -3.74 6.91
C ALA A 32 11.70 -2.55 6.95
N GLY A 33 11.24 -1.35 6.56
CA GLY A 33 11.97 -0.10 6.71
C GLY A 33 11.90 0.52 8.10
N GLY A 34 11.21 -0.10 9.07
CA GLY A 34 11.03 0.44 10.42
C GLY A 34 9.95 1.50 10.52
N PHE A 35 8.95 1.49 9.64
CA PHE A 35 7.85 2.46 9.64
C PHE A 35 6.49 1.78 9.58
N THR A 36 5.48 2.39 10.20
CA THR A 36 4.05 2.08 10.01
C THR A 36 3.35 3.23 9.29
N GLN A 37 2.20 2.98 8.68
CA GLN A 37 1.44 4.00 7.95
C GLN A 37 0.52 4.80 8.89
N GLY A 38 -0.08 4.13 9.87
CA GLY A 38 -0.89 4.66 10.97
C GLY A 38 -2.38 4.88 10.66
N SER A 39 -2.83 4.61 9.45
CA SER A 39 -4.19 4.92 8.97
C SER A 39 -4.61 4.07 7.77
N VAL A 40 -4.61 2.74 7.91
CA VAL A 40 -4.98 1.80 6.85
C VAL A 40 -6.46 1.95 6.47
N HIS A 41 -6.74 2.79 5.46
CA HIS A 41 -8.06 3.04 4.89
C HIS A 41 -7.93 3.08 3.38
N GLN A 42 -8.99 2.68 2.68
CA GLN A 42 -9.05 2.58 1.23
C GLN A 42 -8.56 3.86 0.51
N ARG A 43 -8.99 5.03 0.99
CA ARG A 43 -8.60 6.34 0.46
C ARG A 43 -7.10 6.65 0.49
N ASN A 44 -6.34 5.96 1.34
CA ASN A 44 -4.90 6.18 1.53
C ASN A 44 -4.03 5.36 0.56
N TRP A 45 -4.67 4.60 -0.33
CA TRP A 45 -4.04 3.77 -1.33
C TRP A 45 -4.51 4.20 -2.71
N LEU A 46 -3.59 4.73 -3.51
CA LEU A 46 -3.92 5.31 -4.81
C LEU A 46 -3.27 4.54 -5.94
N VAL A 47 -3.95 4.49 -7.07
CA VAL A 47 -3.45 3.96 -8.34
C VAL A 47 -3.51 5.04 -9.42
N GLN A 48 -2.47 5.11 -10.23
CA GLN A 48 -2.40 6.04 -11.36
C GLN A 48 -1.69 5.40 -12.56
N PRO A 49 -1.83 5.96 -13.76
CA PRO A 49 -1.01 5.55 -14.91
C PRO A 49 0.47 5.68 -14.59
N GLY A 50 1.27 4.66 -14.93
CA GLY A 50 2.71 4.63 -14.69
C GLY A 50 3.53 4.39 -15.97
N PRO A 51 4.87 4.31 -15.85
CA PRO A 51 5.63 4.51 -14.62
C PRO A 51 5.78 6.00 -14.26
N LEU A 52 6.03 6.32 -12.99
CA LEU A 52 6.15 7.71 -12.53
C LEU A 52 7.41 8.44 -13.03
N ASN A 53 8.44 7.69 -13.44
CA ASN A 53 9.68 8.23 -13.98
C ASN A 53 9.58 8.72 -15.44
N VAL A 54 8.42 8.60 -16.09
CA VAL A 54 8.16 9.19 -17.42
C VAL A 54 7.13 10.31 -17.35
N ALA A 55 7.17 11.19 -18.36
CA ALA A 55 6.22 12.30 -18.49
C ALA A 55 4.77 11.78 -18.51
N PRO A 56 3.79 12.53 -17.95
CA PRO A 56 2.40 12.09 -17.84
C PRO A 56 1.79 11.55 -19.14
N VAL A 57 2.10 12.17 -20.28
CA VAL A 57 1.62 11.76 -21.62
C VAL A 57 2.13 10.40 -22.09
N LYS A 58 3.20 9.88 -21.48
CA LYS A 58 3.79 8.56 -21.77
C LYS A 58 3.34 7.50 -20.76
N ARG A 59 2.55 7.86 -19.76
CA ARG A 59 2.08 6.93 -18.73
C ARG A 59 0.89 6.14 -19.23
N SER A 60 0.77 4.91 -18.77
CA SER A 60 -0.27 3.99 -19.18
C SER A 60 -0.90 3.31 -17.97
N VAL A 61 -2.20 3.02 -18.08
CA VAL A 61 -2.92 2.17 -17.12
C VAL A 61 -2.47 0.70 -17.21
N MET A 62 -1.85 0.29 -18.32
CA MET A 62 -1.29 -1.06 -18.51
C MET A 62 -0.06 -1.32 -17.64
N ARG A 63 0.59 -0.25 -17.16
CA ARG A 63 1.73 -0.34 -16.23
C ARG A 63 1.48 0.65 -15.10
N PRO A 64 0.54 0.34 -14.18
CA PRO A 64 0.13 1.27 -13.14
C PRO A 64 1.27 1.58 -12.19
N SER A 65 1.12 2.66 -11.44
CA SER A 65 1.96 2.96 -10.27
C SER A 65 1.09 3.24 -9.06
N PHE A 66 1.46 2.65 -7.95
CA PHE A 66 0.73 2.72 -6.70
C PHE A 66 1.35 3.75 -5.76
N ARG A 67 0.54 4.37 -4.91
CA ARG A 67 0.98 5.29 -3.87
C ARG A 67 0.30 4.93 -2.56
N MET A 68 1.07 5.07 -1.49
CA MET A 68 0.59 5.13 -0.11
C MET A 68 0.67 6.58 0.34
N ILE A 69 -0.39 7.11 0.95
CA ILE A 69 -0.46 8.51 1.40
C ILE A 69 -0.92 8.60 2.86
N ASP A 70 -0.97 9.82 3.41
CA ASP A 70 -1.51 10.12 4.75
C ASP A 70 -0.74 9.47 5.93
N PHE A 71 0.57 9.77 6.02
CA PHE A 71 1.44 9.33 7.12
C PHE A 71 1.30 10.17 8.41
N GLY A 72 0.22 10.95 8.57
CA GLY A 72 0.04 11.82 9.74
C GLY A 72 -0.07 11.08 11.09
N ARG A 73 -0.24 9.76 11.05
CA ARG A 73 -0.30 8.86 12.22
C ARG A 73 0.77 7.77 12.18
N ALA A 74 1.74 7.88 11.27
CA ALA A 74 2.84 6.93 11.14
C ALA A 74 3.66 6.85 12.43
N ALA A 75 4.23 5.68 12.70
CA ALA A 75 5.25 5.51 13.73
C ALA A 75 6.56 5.06 13.09
N CYS A 76 7.67 5.54 13.64
CA CYS A 76 8.99 4.99 13.37
C CYS A 76 9.36 4.04 14.52
N GLU A 77 9.96 2.89 14.18
CA GLU A 77 10.45 1.90 15.15
C GLU A 77 11.38 2.52 16.20
N GLN A 78 12.13 3.56 15.82
CA GLN A 78 13.07 4.26 16.72
C GLN A 78 12.37 5.16 17.76
N ASP A 79 11.11 5.55 17.52
CA ASP A 79 10.38 6.49 18.36
C ASP A 79 9.43 5.81 19.35
N VAL A 80 9.26 4.49 19.26
CA VAL A 80 8.33 3.71 20.10
C VAL A 80 9.02 2.47 20.68
N SER A 81 8.38 1.81 21.63
CA SER A 81 8.92 0.53 22.12
C SER A 81 8.80 -0.56 21.05
N GLU A 82 9.70 -1.54 21.07
CA GLU A 82 9.66 -2.69 20.16
C GLU A 82 8.31 -3.43 20.23
N VAL A 83 7.72 -3.51 21.43
CA VAL A 83 6.41 -4.13 21.66
C VAL A 83 5.30 -3.33 20.97
N ASP A 84 5.32 -2.00 21.12
CA ASP A 84 4.34 -1.12 20.47
C ASP A 84 4.48 -1.13 18.95
N PHE A 85 5.72 -1.12 18.44
CA PHE A 85 5.97 -1.19 17.00
C PHE A 85 5.43 -2.48 16.41
N LYS A 86 5.76 -3.63 17.00
CA LYS A 86 5.24 -4.95 16.59
C LYS A 86 3.72 -5.02 16.66
N SER A 87 3.12 -4.45 17.71
CA SER A 87 1.66 -4.39 17.84
C SER A 87 1.01 -3.58 16.71
N LYS A 88 1.57 -2.41 16.36
CA LYS A 88 1.10 -1.58 15.24
C LYS A 88 1.25 -2.29 13.90
N VAL A 89 2.40 -2.91 13.64
CA VAL A 89 2.65 -3.71 12.42
C VAL A 89 1.59 -4.81 12.28
N ASN A 90 1.30 -5.55 13.36
CA ASN A 90 0.28 -6.59 13.34
C ASN A 90 -1.12 -6.04 13.08
N GLU A 91 -1.50 -4.93 13.71
CA GLU A 91 -2.79 -4.27 13.49
C GLU A 91 -2.95 -3.84 12.02
N GLU A 92 -1.92 -3.25 11.43
CA GLU A 92 -1.94 -2.84 10.03
C GLU A 92 -1.99 -4.03 9.07
N ASN A 93 -1.26 -5.11 9.36
CA ASN A 93 -1.32 -6.33 8.57
C ASN A 93 -2.72 -6.97 8.59
N SER A 94 -3.39 -6.97 9.73
CA SER A 94 -4.79 -7.41 9.81
C SER A 94 -5.70 -6.51 8.97
N ARG A 95 -5.58 -5.19 9.10
CA ARG A 95 -6.43 -4.23 8.38
C ARG A 95 -6.21 -4.25 6.88
N ILE A 96 -4.97 -4.36 6.41
CA ILE A 96 -4.71 -4.33 4.96
C ILE A 96 -5.20 -5.60 4.29
N ARG A 97 -5.12 -6.75 4.97
CA ARG A 97 -5.69 -8.02 4.47
C ARG A 97 -7.21 -7.98 4.36
N GLU A 98 -7.87 -7.45 5.38
CA GLU A 98 -9.31 -7.22 5.36
C GLU A 98 -9.70 -6.25 4.23
N LEU A 99 -9.01 -5.12 4.12
CA LEU A 99 -9.27 -4.09 3.12
C LEU A 99 -9.11 -4.62 1.69
N LEU A 100 -8.07 -5.41 1.45
CA LEU A 100 -7.77 -5.94 0.13
C LEU A 100 -8.53 -7.23 -0.18
N ASP A 101 -9.20 -7.85 0.80
CA ASP A 101 -9.67 -9.24 0.70
C ASP A 101 -8.55 -10.13 0.11
N TYR A 102 -7.39 -10.08 0.77
CA TYR A 102 -6.16 -10.72 0.31
C TYR A 102 -5.78 -11.85 1.24
N GLU A 103 -6.00 -13.09 0.79
CA GLU A 103 -5.42 -14.25 1.43
C GLU A 103 -3.96 -14.36 1.00
N CYS A 104 -3.07 -14.41 1.99
CA CYS A 104 -1.65 -14.61 1.76
C CYS A 104 -1.48 -16.04 1.21
N HIS A 105 -1.49 -16.22 -0.11
CA HIS A 105 -0.91 -17.41 -0.69
C HIS A 105 0.56 -17.38 -0.35
N ASP A 106 1.10 -18.47 0.19
CA ASP A 106 2.53 -18.66 0.46
C ASP A 106 3.34 -18.57 -0.84
N HIS A 107 3.45 -17.36 -1.42
CA HIS A 107 4.37 -17.07 -2.49
C HIS A 107 5.70 -16.75 -1.83
N CYS A 108 6.40 -17.83 -1.53
CA CYS A 108 7.84 -17.83 -1.37
C CYS A 108 8.44 -17.07 -2.57
N PRO A 109 9.11 -15.91 -2.37
CA PRO A 109 9.83 -15.28 -3.45
C PRO A 109 10.94 -16.24 -3.90
N LYS A 110 10.89 -16.63 -5.18
CA LYS A 110 11.99 -17.36 -5.84
C LYS A 110 13.22 -16.48 -5.98
#